data_AF-A0A7S1NLD2-F1
#
_entry.id   AF-A0A7S1NLD2-F1
#
_cell.length_a   1.000
_cell.length_b   1.000
_cell.length_c   1.000
_cell.angle_alpha   90.00
_cell.angle_beta   90.00
_cell.angle_gamma   90.00
#
_symmetry.space_group_name_H-M   'P 1'
#
loop_
_entity.id
_entity.type
_entity.pdbx_description
1 polymer ?
#
loop_
_entity_poly.entity_id
_entity_poly.type
_entity_poly.pdbx_seq_one_letter_code
_entity_poly.pdbx_strand_id
1 'polypeptide(L)'
;RGGRVRPVSIFRGLYSFVAVSRPKAAPLSGVLWYGHDCPHGTVYVPFYGVQDTVPKSYLVGLQSEFNLDSAWWAFNFVNNWVLLKFSYMQPEVVAEQRRLEHKATSLVAKVDAHAAHLLEHGHGHKGREELIKYLEEETVHFAEEVVASRWTLAFRLISKYSGGNIMRSEAEEGGCSWPGYPKDWLALTNYGDWPGSSWSGPWPNEGDSTVHRQVDKRGPSPSTFIFSGFFAILGLVLVLVRFQRTRETGYQTLL
;
A
#
# COMPACT_ATOMS: atom_id res chain seq x y z
N ARG A 1 9.77 -36.49 10.30
CA ARG A 1 10.12 -35.49 9.26
C ARG A 1 8.82 -34.86 8.78
N GLY A 2 8.50 -33.64 9.21
CA GLY A 2 7.30 -32.96 8.71
C GLY A 2 7.52 -32.54 7.26
N GLY A 3 6.65 -32.98 6.35
CA GLY A 3 6.64 -32.49 4.97
C GLY A 3 6.25 -31.02 4.95
N ARG A 4 6.89 -30.23 4.08
CA ARG A 4 6.44 -28.86 3.80
C ARG A 4 5.13 -28.95 3.03
N VAL A 5 4.01 -28.61 3.66
CA VAL A 5 2.74 -28.47 2.94
C VAL A 5 2.86 -27.29 1.96
N ARG A 6 2.50 -27.51 0.70
CA ARG A 6 2.46 -26.45 -0.31
C ARG A 6 1.08 -25.80 -0.27
N PRO A 7 0.94 -24.53 0.12
CA PRO A 7 -0.35 -23.86 0.06
C PRO A 7 -0.78 -23.63 -1.40
N VAL A 8 -2.10 -23.56 -1.63
CA VAL A 8 -2.67 -23.22 -2.94
C VAL A 8 -2.30 -21.78 -3.32
N SER A 9 -2.46 -20.84 -2.37
CA SER A 9 -1.94 -19.49 -2.52
C SER A 9 -0.47 -19.44 -2.08
N ILE A 10 0.42 -19.42 -3.06
CA ILE A 10 1.88 -19.43 -2.85
C ILE A 10 2.49 -18.18 -3.46
N PHE A 11 3.51 -17.61 -2.82
CA PHE A 11 4.27 -16.40 -3.21
C PHE A 11 4.82 -16.34 -4.66
N ARG A 12 4.71 -17.43 -5.43
CA ARG A 12 5.11 -17.49 -6.85
C ARG A 12 3.90 -17.42 -7.80
N GLY A 13 2.69 -17.36 -7.26
CA GLY A 13 1.47 -17.29 -8.06
C GLY A 13 1.42 -15.96 -8.78
N LEU A 14 1.50 -15.98 -10.11
CA LEU A 14 1.55 -14.76 -10.92
C LEU A 14 0.17 -14.15 -11.16
N TYR A 15 -0.83 -15.02 -11.27
CA TYR A 15 -2.23 -14.67 -11.44
C TYR A 15 -3.10 -15.88 -11.08
N SER A 16 -4.38 -15.63 -10.92
CA SER A 16 -5.42 -16.65 -10.80
C SER A 16 -6.68 -16.13 -11.48
N PHE A 17 -7.54 -17.02 -11.97
CA PHE A 17 -8.76 -16.60 -12.64
C PHE A 17 -9.89 -17.60 -12.42
N VAL A 18 -11.12 -17.11 -12.57
CA VAL A 18 -12.34 -17.92 -12.65
C VAL A 18 -13.06 -17.57 -13.94
N ALA A 19 -13.13 -18.50 -14.88
CA ALA A 19 -13.86 -18.34 -16.13
C ALA A 19 -15.30 -18.84 -15.96
N VAL A 20 -16.27 -17.98 -16.19
CA VAL A 20 -17.70 -18.28 -16.03
C VAL A 20 -18.40 -18.17 -17.39
N SER A 21 -18.99 -19.28 -17.84
CA SER A 21 -19.84 -19.32 -19.03
C SER A 21 -21.31 -19.17 -18.64
N ARG A 22 -22.02 -18.26 -19.31
CA ARG A 22 -23.41 -17.85 -19.05
C ARG A 22 -24.19 -17.90 -20.37
N PRO A 23 -24.54 -19.10 -20.89
CA PRO A 23 -25.13 -19.24 -22.23
C PRO A 23 -26.46 -18.49 -22.42
N LYS A 24 -27.22 -18.27 -21.34
CA LYS A 24 -28.50 -17.53 -21.36
C LYS A 24 -28.34 -16.01 -21.35
N ALA A 25 -27.12 -15.50 -21.15
CA ALA A 25 -26.82 -14.08 -21.03
C ALA A 25 -26.26 -13.48 -22.34
N ALA A 26 -26.60 -14.04 -23.51
CA ALA A 26 -26.13 -13.50 -24.78
C ALA A 26 -26.57 -12.03 -24.95
N PRO A 27 -25.69 -11.12 -25.41
CA PRO A 27 -24.34 -11.35 -25.93
C PRO A 27 -23.22 -11.49 -24.87
N LEU A 28 -23.48 -11.24 -23.60
CA LEU A 28 -22.53 -11.27 -22.46
C LEU A 28 -22.30 -12.68 -21.88
N SER A 29 -22.06 -13.64 -22.76
CA SER A 29 -22.06 -15.08 -22.41
C SER A 29 -20.80 -15.57 -21.68
N GLY A 30 -19.75 -14.76 -21.56
CA GLY A 30 -18.51 -15.15 -20.90
C GLY A 30 -17.94 -14.03 -20.05
N VAL A 31 -17.63 -14.34 -18.78
CA VAL A 31 -16.96 -13.44 -17.84
C VAL A 31 -15.74 -14.15 -17.25
N LEU A 32 -14.57 -13.55 -17.42
CA LEU A 32 -13.31 -13.94 -16.80
C LEU A 32 -13.06 -13.05 -15.58
N TRP A 33 -13.16 -13.63 -14.40
CA TRP A 33 -12.76 -12.99 -13.16
C TRP A 33 -11.26 -13.17 -13.01
N TYR A 34 -10.49 -12.12 -13.26
CA TYR A 34 -9.03 -12.16 -13.30
C TYR A 34 -8.44 -11.49 -12.06
N GLY A 35 -7.51 -12.17 -11.39
CA GLY A 35 -6.78 -11.67 -10.22
C GLY A 35 -5.27 -11.73 -10.45
N HIS A 36 -4.58 -10.61 -10.25
CA HIS A 36 -3.13 -10.57 -10.29
C HIS A 36 -2.51 -11.10 -8.99
N ASP A 37 -1.35 -11.72 -9.13
CA ASP A 37 -0.55 -12.28 -8.04
C ASP A 37 -1.32 -13.34 -7.21
N CYS A 38 -0.87 -13.56 -5.97
CA CYS A 38 -1.32 -14.65 -5.13
C CYS A 38 -2.79 -14.49 -4.66
N PRO A 39 -3.61 -15.56 -4.69
CA PRO A 39 -5.04 -15.50 -4.33
C PRO A 39 -5.39 -14.99 -2.94
N HIS A 40 -4.47 -15.05 -1.96
CA HIS A 40 -4.76 -14.63 -0.58
C HIS A 40 -4.92 -13.13 -0.41
N GLY A 41 -4.41 -12.33 -1.36
CA GLY A 41 -4.51 -10.86 -1.30
C GLY A 41 -4.85 -10.23 -2.64
N THR A 42 -5.35 -11.02 -3.60
CA THR A 42 -5.80 -10.52 -4.91
C THR A 42 -7.22 -9.97 -4.86
N VAL A 43 -7.65 -9.32 -5.93
CA VAL A 43 -9.02 -8.87 -6.17
C VAL A 43 -9.38 -9.33 -7.56
N TYR A 44 -10.50 -10.04 -7.69
CA TYR A 44 -10.94 -10.55 -8.98
C TYR A 44 -11.73 -9.48 -9.74
N VAL A 45 -11.15 -9.01 -10.85
CA VAL A 45 -11.73 -8.02 -11.76
C VAL A 45 -12.44 -8.73 -12.92
N PRO A 46 -13.70 -8.40 -13.24
CA PRO A 46 -14.45 -9.06 -14.31
C PRO A 46 -14.09 -8.46 -15.67
N PHE A 47 -13.61 -9.31 -16.58
CA PHE A 47 -13.44 -9.00 -18.00
C PHE A 47 -14.34 -9.90 -18.84
N TYR A 48 -15.04 -9.32 -19.81
CA TYR A 48 -15.98 -10.04 -20.65
C TYR A 48 -15.33 -10.48 -21.94
N GLY A 49 -15.71 -11.65 -22.44
CA GLY A 49 -15.15 -12.20 -23.69
C GLY A 49 -15.53 -11.42 -24.95
N VAL A 50 -16.41 -10.42 -24.84
CA VAL A 50 -16.83 -9.53 -25.94
C VAL A 50 -16.10 -8.18 -25.95
N GLN A 51 -15.19 -7.95 -24.99
CA GLN A 51 -14.38 -6.72 -24.97
C GLN A 51 -13.25 -6.81 -26.00
N ASP A 52 -13.01 -5.71 -26.69
CA ASP A 52 -11.85 -5.50 -27.56
C ASP A 52 -10.73 -4.77 -26.81
N THR A 53 -11.07 -4.07 -25.73
CA THR A 53 -10.12 -3.27 -24.94
C THR A 53 -10.04 -3.72 -23.48
N VAL A 54 -8.83 -3.60 -22.94
CA VAL A 54 -8.51 -3.84 -21.53
C VAL A 54 -7.77 -2.61 -20.97
N PRO A 55 -7.86 -2.36 -19.66
CA PRO A 55 -7.17 -1.25 -18.98
C PRO A 55 -5.66 -1.25 -19.26
N LYS A 56 -5.07 -0.07 -19.43
CA LYS A 56 -3.65 0.08 -19.76
C LYS A 56 -2.76 -0.50 -18.67
N SER A 57 -3.16 -0.37 -17.41
CA SER A 57 -2.42 -0.91 -16.27
C SER A 57 -2.26 -2.43 -16.29
N TYR A 58 -3.14 -3.16 -16.97
CA TYR A 58 -3.07 -4.62 -17.13
C TYR A 58 -2.24 -5.05 -18.34
N LEU A 59 -1.87 -4.12 -19.22
CA LEU A 59 -1.03 -4.35 -20.39
C LEU A 59 0.46 -4.09 -20.11
N VAL A 60 0.77 -3.41 -19.00
CA VAL A 60 2.13 -3.06 -18.60
C VAL A 60 2.51 -3.81 -17.33
N GLY A 61 3.67 -4.46 -17.33
CA GLY A 61 4.12 -5.23 -16.16
C GLY A 61 5.21 -6.23 -16.48
N LEU A 62 6.46 -5.73 -16.54
CA LEU A 62 7.62 -6.60 -16.50
C LEU A 62 7.97 -6.87 -15.03
N GLN A 63 8.10 -8.14 -14.66
CA GLN A 63 8.46 -8.51 -13.27
C GLN A 63 9.88 -8.08 -12.89
N SER A 64 10.73 -7.82 -13.88
CA SER A 64 12.09 -7.34 -13.69
C SER A 64 12.19 -5.83 -13.47
N GLU A 65 11.15 -5.07 -13.81
CA GLU A 65 11.19 -3.60 -13.84
C GLU A 65 10.01 -3.03 -13.07
N PHE A 66 10.29 -2.44 -11.91
CA PHE A 66 9.27 -1.81 -11.10
C PHE A 66 8.56 -0.69 -11.86
N ASN A 67 7.23 -0.74 -11.88
CA ASN A 67 6.40 0.24 -12.58
C ASN A 67 5.12 0.53 -11.78
N LEU A 68 4.91 1.80 -11.43
CA LEU A 68 3.72 2.26 -10.71
C LEU A 68 2.44 2.20 -11.57
N ASP A 69 2.56 2.27 -12.89
CA ASP A 69 1.43 2.16 -13.80
C ASP A 69 0.98 0.70 -14.00
N SER A 70 1.75 -0.27 -13.49
CA SER A 70 1.44 -1.70 -13.63
C SER A 70 0.51 -2.20 -12.55
N ALA A 71 -0.61 -2.79 -12.97
CA ALA A 71 -1.50 -3.53 -12.10
C ALA A 71 -0.74 -4.64 -11.38
N TRP A 72 0.09 -5.41 -12.08
CA TRP A 72 0.86 -6.51 -11.50
C TRP A 72 1.71 -6.05 -10.30
N TRP A 73 2.43 -4.92 -10.43
CA TRP A 73 3.22 -4.38 -9.33
C TRP A 73 2.37 -3.87 -8.16
N ALA A 74 1.21 -3.27 -8.41
CA ALA A 74 0.29 -2.86 -7.34
C ALA A 74 -0.16 -4.05 -6.48
N PHE A 75 -0.47 -5.18 -7.12
CA PHE A 75 -0.85 -6.40 -6.41
C PHE A 75 0.35 -7.06 -5.73
N ASN A 76 1.44 -7.25 -6.47
CA ASN A 76 2.65 -7.91 -5.98
C ASN A 76 3.28 -7.17 -4.80
N PHE A 77 3.33 -5.84 -4.85
CA PHE A 77 3.88 -5.04 -3.76
C PHE A 77 3.11 -5.26 -2.45
N VAL A 78 1.78 -5.15 -2.49
CA VAL A 78 0.94 -5.36 -1.30
C VAL A 78 1.14 -6.77 -0.74
N ASN A 79 1.08 -7.80 -1.60
CA ASN A 79 1.20 -9.19 -1.17
C ASN A 79 2.60 -9.53 -0.64
N ASN A 80 3.66 -8.87 -1.10
CA ASN A 80 4.99 -9.02 -0.50
C ASN A 80 5.09 -8.26 0.82
N TRP A 81 4.56 -7.03 0.88
CA TRP A 81 4.63 -6.20 2.08
C TRP A 81 3.90 -6.82 3.27
N VAL A 82 2.74 -7.45 3.04
CA VAL A 82 2.00 -8.13 4.10
C VAL A 82 2.80 -9.25 4.77
N LEU A 83 3.76 -9.88 4.08
CA LEU A 83 4.55 -10.98 4.67
C LEU A 83 5.43 -10.52 5.84
N LEU A 84 5.75 -9.23 5.93
CA LEU A 84 6.51 -8.66 7.05
C LEU A 84 5.76 -8.76 8.38
N LYS A 85 4.42 -8.64 8.35
CA LYS A 85 3.57 -8.64 9.54
C LYS A 85 2.17 -9.19 9.25
N PHE A 86 2.12 -10.39 8.67
CA PHE A 86 0.93 -10.98 8.04
C PHE A 86 -0.32 -10.93 8.93
N SER A 87 -0.21 -11.36 10.19
CA SER A 87 -1.35 -11.38 11.12
C SER A 87 -1.97 -10.01 11.40
N TYR A 88 -1.22 -8.92 11.20
CA TYR A 88 -1.69 -7.56 11.43
C TYR A 88 -2.14 -6.87 10.15
N MET A 89 -1.43 -7.05 9.04
CA MET A 89 -1.71 -6.36 7.78
C MET A 89 -2.79 -7.08 6.95
N GLN A 90 -2.82 -8.42 6.97
CA GLN A 90 -3.73 -9.23 6.16
C GLN A 90 -5.21 -8.92 6.42
N PRO A 91 -5.69 -8.68 7.66
CA PRO A 91 -7.08 -8.29 7.87
C PRO A 91 -7.50 -7.03 7.10
N GLU A 92 -6.59 -6.05 6.96
CA GLU A 92 -6.85 -4.83 6.18
C GLU A 92 -6.88 -5.09 4.68
N VAL A 93 -6.01 -5.99 4.19
CA VAL A 93 -6.04 -6.44 2.80
C VAL A 93 -7.34 -7.18 2.48
N VAL A 94 -7.79 -8.06 3.37
CA VAL A 94 -9.06 -8.79 3.22
C VAL A 94 -10.26 -7.85 3.26
N ALA A 95 -10.24 -6.83 4.13
CA ALA A 95 -11.31 -5.84 4.18
C ALA A 95 -11.42 -5.06 2.86
N GLU A 96 -10.28 -4.64 2.31
CA GLU A 96 -10.24 -3.93 1.02
C GLU A 96 -10.62 -4.85 -0.15
N GLN A 97 -10.16 -6.10 -0.13
CA GLN A 97 -10.52 -7.12 -1.11
C GLN A 97 -12.04 -7.30 -1.15
N ARG A 98 -12.69 -7.52 0.00
CA ARG A 98 -14.15 -7.66 0.08
C ARG A 98 -14.89 -6.42 -0.41
N ARG A 99 -14.39 -5.22 -0.08
CA ARG A 99 -14.98 -3.96 -0.55
C ARG A 99 -14.98 -3.88 -2.08
N LEU A 100 -13.85 -4.22 -2.71
CA LEU A 100 -13.68 -4.18 -4.16
C LEU A 100 -14.43 -5.32 -4.86
N GLU A 101 -14.42 -6.53 -4.30
CA GLU A 101 -15.17 -7.67 -4.84
C GLU A 101 -16.68 -7.43 -4.80
N HIS A 102 -17.22 -6.81 -3.75
CA HIS A 102 -18.63 -6.39 -3.73
C HIS A 102 -18.96 -5.35 -4.81
N LYS A 103 -18.05 -4.38 -5.05
CA LYS A 103 -18.20 -3.45 -6.17
C LYS A 103 -18.17 -4.19 -7.51
N ALA A 104 -17.27 -5.16 -7.68
CA ALA A 104 -17.16 -5.96 -8.90
C ALA A 104 -18.44 -6.76 -9.18
N THR A 105 -19.00 -7.44 -8.17
CA THR A 105 -20.28 -8.15 -8.34
C THR A 105 -21.44 -7.21 -8.65
N SER A 106 -21.45 -6.01 -8.04
CA SER A 106 -22.47 -4.99 -8.31
C SER A 106 -22.35 -4.42 -9.74
N LEU A 107 -21.12 -4.26 -10.23
CA LEU A 107 -20.83 -3.85 -11.61
C LEU A 107 -21.36 -4.87 -12.61
N VAL A 108 -21.08 -6.16 -12.39
CA VAL A 108 -21.60 -7.23 -13.26
C VAL A 108 -23.12 -7.21 -13.30
N ALA A 109 -23.78 -7.07 -12.14
CA ALA A 109 -25.24 -6.97 -12.09
C ALA A 109 -25.78 -5.72 -12.83
N LYS A 110 -25.11 -4.56 -12.69
CA LYS A 110 -25.46 -3.30 -13.38
C LYS A 110 -25.36 -3.46 -14.90
N VAL A 111 -24.26 -4.04 -15.39
CA VAL A 111 -24.04 -4.32 -16.81
C VAL A 111 -25.08 -5.30 -17.35
N ASP A 112 -25.34 -6.40 -16.63
CA ASP A 112 -26.33 -7.40 -17.04
C ASP A 112 -27.74 -6.79 -17.14
N ALA A 113 -28.13 -5.92 -16.19
CA ALA A 113 -29.40 -5.20 -16.23
C ALA A 113 -29.49 -4.23 -17.42
N HIS A 114 -28.40 -3.53 -17.72
CA HIS A 114 -28.34 -2.65 -18.90
C HIS A 114 -28.46 -3.44 -20.20
N ALA A 115 -27.80 -4.60 -20.29
CA ALA A 115 -27.94 -5.51 -21.41
C ALA A 115 -29.37 -6.00 -21.61
N ALA A 116 -30.05 -6.41 -20.54
CA ALA A 116 -31.45 -6.86 -20.59
C ALA A 116 -32.36 -5.73 -21.12
N HIS A 117 -32.20 -4.51 -20.62
CA HIS A 117 -32.96 -3.34 -21.08
C HIS A 117 -32.75 -3.08 -22.58
N LEU A 118 -31.52 -3.11 -23.08
CA LEU A 118 -31.23 -2.88 -24.50
C LEU A 118 -31.77 -4.00 -25.41
N LEU A 119 -31.80 -5.24 -24.93
CA LEU A 119 -32.35 -6.37 -25.67
C LEU A 119 -33.88 -6.30 -25.77
N GLU A 120 -34.57 -5.92 -24.69
CA GLU A 120 -36.04 -5.77 -24.65
C GLU A 120 -36.55 -4.68 -25.59
N HIS A 121 -35.79 -3.59 -25.76
CA HIS A 121 -36.20 -2.43 -26.57
C HIS A 121 -35.77 -2.54 -28.05
N GLY A 122 -35.26 -3.70 -28.48
CA GLY A 122 -35.16 -4.04 -29.91
C GLY A 122 -34.07 -3.29 -30.70
N HIS A 123 -32.96 -2.94 -30.06
CA HIS A 123 -31.91 -2.10 -30.67
C HIS A 123 -31.00 -2.82 -31.70
N GLY A 124 -31.26 -4.10 -32.02
CA GLY A 124 -30.57 -4.84 -33.08
C GLY A 124 -29.04 -4.78 -32.99
N HIS A 125 -28.35 -4.55 -34.12
CA HIS A 125 -26.88 -4.47 -34.14
C HIS A 125 -26.33 -3.22 -33.42
N LYS A 126 -27.00 -2.07 -33.55
CA LYS A 126 -26.57 -0.81 -32.92
C LYS A 126 -26.60 -0.88 -31.39
N GLY A 127 -27.63 -1.51 -30.82
CA GLY A 127 -27.70 -1.73 -29.37
C GLY A 127 -26.62 -2.66 -28.85
N ARG A 128 -26.15 -3.60 -29.68
CA ARG A 128 -25.02 -4.47 -29.31
C ARG A 128 -23.71 -3.68 -29.24
N GLU A 129 -23.45 -2.82 -30.22
CA GLU A 129 -22.26 -1.95 -30.21
C GLU A 129 -22.27 -0.99 -29.02
N GLU A 130 -23.42 -0.38 -28.75
CA GLU A 130 -23.62 0.49 -27.58
C GLU A 130 -23.40 -0.26 -26.26
N LEU A 131 -23.94 -1.47 -26.14
CA LEU A 131 -23.74 -2.32 -24.96
C LEU A 131 -22.27 -2.68 -24.74
N ILE A 132 -21.55 -3.08 -25.80
CA ILE A 132 -20.13 -3.44 -25.70
C ILE A 132 -19.33 -2.22 -25.26
N LYS A 133 -19.57 -1.06 -25.87
CA LYS A 133 -18.89 0.18 -25.48
C LYS A 133 -19.15 0.56 -24.03
N TYR A 134 -20.41 0.51 -23.59
CA TYR A 134 -20.79 0.79 -22.21
C TYR A 134 -20.09 -0.17 -21.22
N LEU A 135 -20.13 -1.46 -21.53
CA LEU A 135 -19.46 -2.50 -20.76
C LEU A 135 -17.96 -2.26 -20.64
N GLU A 136 -17.29 -1.94 -21.75
CA GLU A 136 -15.86 -1.67 -21.77
C GLU A 136 -15.51 -0.46 -20.91
N GLU A 137 -16.23 0.65 -21.06
CA GLU A 137 -16.02 1.86 -20.26
C GLU A 137 -16.14 1.58 -18.76
N GLU A 138 -17.19 0.86 -18.36
CA GLU A 138 -17.47 0.52 -16.96
C GLU A 138 -16.44 -0.46 -16.37
N THR A 139 -16.04 -1.49 -17.12
CA THR A 139 -15.05 -2.48 -16.68
C THR A 139 -13.63 -1.92 -16.64
N VAL A 140 -13.22 -1.12 -17.62
CA VAL A 140 -11.93 -0.43 -17.65
C VAL A 140 -11.84 0.57 -16.50
N HIS A 141 -12.88 1.39 -16.30
CA HIS A 141 -12.92 2.34 -15.19
C HIS A 141 -12.78 1.62 -13.83
N PHE A 142 -13.54 0.53 -13.62
CA PHE A 142 -13.45 -0.25 -12.39
C PHE A 142 -12.06 -0.87 -12.19
N ALA A 143 -11.46 -1.42 -13.24
CA ALA A 143 -10.14 -2.04 -13.16
C ALA A 143 -9.04 -1.03 -12.78
N GLU A 144 -9.09 0.19 -13.33
CA GLU A 144 -8.17 1.27 -12.94
C GLU A 144 -8.45 1.77 -11.51
N GLU A 145 -9.73 1.82 -11.07
CA GLU A 145 -10.08 2.11 -9.67
C GLU A 145 -9.48 1.07 -8.71
N VAL A 146 -9.50 -0.20 -9.08
CA VAL A 146 -8.90 -1.29 -8.31
C VAL A 146 -7.39 -1.06 -8.17
N VAL A 147 -6.68 -0.75 -9.26
CA VAL A 147 -5.23 -0.51 -9.22
C VAL A 147 -4.90 0.70 -8.35
N ALA A 148 -5.62 1.81 -8.51
CA ALA A 148 -5.45 2.99 -7.67
C ALA A 148 -5.69 2.68 -6.18
N SER A 149 -6.78 1.95 -5.88
CA SER A 149 -7.10 1.50 -4.52
C SER A 149 -6.02 0.61 -3.93
N ARG A 150 -5.41 -0.28 -4.74
CA ARG A 150 -4.28 -1.11 -4.31
C ARG A 150 -3.05 -0.30 -3.97
N TRP A 151 -2.71 0.73 -4.74
CA TRP A 151 -1.60 1.62 -4.40
C TRP A 151 -1.89 2.45 -3.14
N THR A 152 -3.12 2.96 -2.98
CA THR A 152 -3.53 3.64 -1.74
C THR A 152 -3.39 2.72 -0.53
N LEU A 153 -3.81 1.46 -0.65
CA LEU A 153 -3.61 0.44 0.39
C LEU A 153 -2.12 0.21 0.66
N ALA A 154 -1.30 0.04 -0.39
CA ALA A 154 0.15 -0.16 -0.25
C ALA A 154 0.80 0.96 0.57
N PHE A 155 0.59 2.22 0.19
CA PHE A 155 1.17 3.36 0.90
C PHE A 155 0.68 3.46 2.34
N ARG A 156 -0.59 3.14 2.60
CA ARG A 156 -1.15 3.09 3.94
C ARG A 156 -0.51 1.99 4.80
N LEU A 157 -0.25 0.81 4.22
CA LEU A 157 0.43 -0.27 4.93
C LEU A 157 1.91 0.06 5.20
N ILE A 158 2.58 0.76 4.29
CA ILE A 158 3.96 1.22 4.49
C ILE A 158 4.03 2.18 5.68
N SER A 159 3.19 3.23 5.68
CA SER A 159 3.23 4.25 6.74
C SER A 159 2.79 3.67 8.09
N LYS A 160 1.71 2.89 8.11
CA LYS A 160 1.15 2.31 9.33
C LYS A 160 2.06 1.29 10.00
N TYR A 161 2.86 0.54 9.24
CA TYR A 161 3.65 -0.57 9.79
C TYR A 161 5.16 -0.40 9.65
N SER A 162 5.61 0.84 9.46
CA SER A 162 7.03 1.17 9.33
C SER A 162 7.85 0.73 10.54
N GLY A 163 9.02 0.15 10.30
CA GLY A 163 9.95 -0.29 11.36
C GLY A 163 9.42 -1.39 12.29
N GLY A 164 8.37 -2.12 11.88
CA GLY A 164 7.75 -3.17 12.69
C GLY A 164 6.75 -2.66 13.74
N ASN A 165 6.60 -1.34 13.86
CA ASN A 165 5.62 -0.68 14.72
C ASN A 165 4.21 -0.78 14.13
N ILE A 166 3.22 -0.34 14.90
CA ILE A 166 1.87 -0.05 14.42
C ILE A 166 1.58 1.41 14.76
N MET A 167 1.60 2.23 13.72
CA MET A 167 1.43 3.67 13.75
C MET A 167 -0.02 4.05 13.48
N ARG A 168 -0.67 4.66 14.46
CA ARG A 168 -2.06 5.14 14.42
C ARG A 168 -2.13 6.67 14.39
N SER A 169 -1.26 7.34 15.12
CA SER A 169 -1.20 8.80 15.22
C SER A 169 0.19 9.27 15.69
N GLU A 170 0.65 10.41 15.19
CA GLU A 170 1.85 11.12 15.70
C GLU A 170 1.50 12.11 16.82
N ALA A 171 0.25 12.56 16.88
CA ALA A 171 -0.20 13.62 17.79
C ALA A 171 -0.72 13.09 19.13
N GLU A 172 -1.11 11.81 19.17
CA GLU A 172 -1.71 11.19 20.36
C GLU A 172 -0.69 10.32 21.10
N GLU A 173 -0.68 10.41 22.43
CA GLU A 173 0.12 9.51 23.26
C GLU A 173 -0.37 8.06 23.09
N GLY A 174 0.55 7.13 22.84
CA GLY A 174 0.21 5.74 22.45
C GLY A 174 -0.20 5.58 20.98
N GLY A 175 -0.08 6.63 20.17
CA GLY A 175 -0.30 6.58 18.73
C GLY A 175 0.71 5.71 17.97
N CYS A 176 1.85 5.37 18.58
CA CYS A 176 2.76 4.33 18.10
C CYS A 176 2.76 3.15 19.09
N SER A 177 2.60 1.93 18.59
CA SER A 177 2.68 0.73 19.42
C SER A 177 3.66 -0.29 18.85
N TRP A 178 4.43 -0.91 19.74
CA TRP A 178 5.32 -2.02 19.43
C TRP A 178 4.80 -3.28 20.14
N PRO A 179 4.04 -4.15 19.43
CA PRO A 179 3.34 -5.26 20.08
C PRO A 179 4.26 -6.36 20.64
N GLY A 180 5.56 -6.32 20.36
CA GLY A 180 6.51 -7.34 20.77
C GLY A 180 6.16 -8.75 20.29
N TYR A 181 6.70 -9.75 20.97
CA TYR A 181 6.37 -11.15 20.72
C TYR A 181 4.98 -11.50 21.29
N PRO A 182 4.23 -12.42 20.65
CA PRO A 182 2.97 -12.91 21.19
C PRO A 182 3.14 -13.48 22.60
N LYS A 183 2.21 -13.18 23.51
CA LYS A 183 2.28 -13.63 24.92
C LYS A 183 2.36 -15.16 25.03
N ASP A 184 1.58 -15.87 24.23
CA ASP A 184 1.58 -17.34 24.26
C ASP A 184 2.94 -17.90 23.80
N TRP A 185 3.59 -17.25 22.83
CA TRP A 185 4.95 -17.64 22.42
C TRP A 185 5.97 -17.37 23.52
N LEU A 186 5.85 -16.23 24.20
CA LEU A 186 6.69 -15.91 25.37
C LEU A 186 6.45 -16.84 26.55
N ALA A 187 5.23 -17.38 26.72
CA ALA A 187 4.91 -18.36 27.75
C ALA A 187 5.38 -19.78 27.38
N LEU A 188 5.38 -20.11 26.09
CA LEU A 188 5.89 -21.39 25.58
C LEU A 188 7.42 -21.45 25.48
N THR A 189 8.09 -20.30 25.60
CA THR A 189 9.54 -20.19 25.48
C THR A 189 10.12 -19.57 26.73
N ASN A 190 11.39 -19.83 27.03
CA ASN A 190 12.05 -19.15 28.16
C ASN A 190 12.44 -17.70 27.83
N TYR A 191 11.87 -17.12 26.77
CA TYR A 191 12.21 -15.78 26.29
C TYR A 191 11.46 -14.68 27.04
N GLY A 192 10.34 -15.01 27.69
CA GLY A 192 9.65 -14.08 28.60
C GLY A 192 10.51 -13.69 29.81
N ASP A 193 11.39 -14.61 30.24
CA ASP A 193 12.26 -14.42 31.40
C ASP A 193 13.69 -13.95 31.03
N TRP A 194 13.98 -13.73 29.73
CA TRP A 194 15.28 -13.24 29.26
C TRP A 194 15.50 -11.78 29.73
N PRO A 195 16.72 -11.39 30.18
CA PRO A 195 17.97 -12.15 30.14
C PRO A 195 18.23 -13.03 31.38
N GLY A 196 17.28 -13.09 32.31
CA GLY A 196 17.39 -13.83 33.56
C GLY A 196 18.46 -13.28 34.51
N SER A 197 18.69 -13.97 35.63
CA SER A 197 19.74 -13.62 36.60
C SER A 197 21.14 -14.06 36.16
N SER A 198 21.25 -14.84 35.09
CA SER A 198 22.51 -15.39 34.57
C SER A 198 23.24 -14.47 33.58
N TRP A 199 22.61 -13.37 33.15
CA TRP A 199 23.22 -12.44 32.22
C TRP A 199 24.11 -11.43 32.94
N SER A 200 25.42 -11.54 32.70
CA SER A 200 26.42 -10.53 33.02
C SER A 200 26.86 -9.85 31.72
N GLY A 201 25.98 -9.04 31.14
CA GLY A 201 26.32 -8.24 29.97
C GLY A 201 27.44 -7.22 30.28
N PRO A 202 28.10 -6.64 29.26
CA PRO A 202 29.12 -5.61 29.46
C PRO A 202 28.57 -4.29 30.01
N TRP A 203 27.24 -4.15 30.10
CA TRP A 203 26.56 -3.00 30.67
C TRP A 203 26.08 -3.37 32.08
N PRO A 204 26.33 -2.53 33.10
CA PRO A 204 25.92 -2.80 34.47
C PRO A 204 24.40 -3.04 34.54
N ASN A 205 23.98 -4.10 35.24
CA ASN A 205 22.58 -4.32 35.55
C ASN A 205 22.06 -3.09 36.33
N GLU A 206 20.99 -2.44 35.88
CA GLU A 206 20.42 -1.22 36.49
C GLU A 206 19.99 -1.38 37.97
N GLY A 207 20.14 -2.57 38.55
CA GLY A 207 19.97 -2.81 39.99
C GLY A 207 21.16 -2.45 40.87
N ASP A 208 22.33 -2.12 40.29
CA ASP A 208 23.54 -1.76 41.05
C ASP A 208 24.02 -0.36 40.65
N SER A 209 23.24 0.66 40.99
CA SER A 209 23.63 2.06 40.79
C SER A 209 23.47 2.87 42.06
N THR A 210 24.41 2.70 43.00
CA THR A 210 24.91 3.84 43.79
C THR A 210 25.76 4.75 42.91
N VAL A 211 25.22 5.15 41.76
CA VAL A 211 25.71 6.29 41.00
C VAL A 211 24.59 7.30 41.11
N HIS A 212 24.72 8.18 42.12
CA HIS A 212 24.04 9.45 42.07
C HIS A 212 24.28 10.03 40.69
N ARG A 213 23.24 10.12 39.86
CA ARG A 213 23.24 10.99 38.69
C ARG A 213 23.40 12.40 39.24
N GLN A 214 24.64 12.85 39.41
CA GLN A 214 24.92 14.27 39.48
C GLN A 214 24.44 14.80 38.13
N VAL A 215 23.22 15.32 38.13
CA VAL A 215 22.80 16.29 37.13
C VAL A 215 23.79 17.43 37.29
N ASP A 216 24.80 17.47 36.42
CA ASP A 216 25.73 18.59 36.37
C ASP A 216 24.90 19.82 36.02
N LYS A 217 24.62 20.67 37.01
CA LYS A 217 23.87 21.92 36.86
C LYS A 217 24.71 23.00 36.16
N ARG A 218 25.73 22.62 35.38
CA ARG A 218 26.50 23.53 34.56
C ARG A 218 25.72 23.78 33.28
N GLY A 219 25.24 25.01 33.13
CA GLY A 219 24.64 25.51 31.89
C GLY A 219 25.55 25.34 30.68
N PRO A 220 25.02 25.53 29.46
CA PRO A 220 25.72 25.23 28.22
C PRO A 220 27.11 25.89 28.15
N SER A 221 28.12 25.13 27.70
CA SER A 221 29.49 25.61 27.64
C SER A 221 29.65 26.76 26.63
N PRO A 222 30.57 27.72 26.86
CA PRO A 222 30.74 28.90 26.00
C PRO A 222 30.97 28.58 24.50
N SER A 223 31.49 27.40 24.17
CA SER A 223 31.70 26.93 22.80
C SER A 223 30.41 26.75 21.99
N THR A 224 29.28 26.45 22.63
CA THR A 224 28.00 26.18 21.94
C THR A 224 27.36 27.46 21.40
N PHE A 225 27.67 28.62 21.98
CA PHE A 225 27.18 29.93 21.52
C PHE A 225 27.98 30.48 20.33
N ILE A 226 29.25 30.08 20.17
CA ILE A 226 30.12 30.58 19.09
C ILE A 226 29.71 29.96 17.74
N PHE A 227 29.32 28.69 17.73
CA PHE A 227 28.90 28.01 16.50
C PHE A 227 27.53 28.47 16.00
N SER A 228 26.55 28.76 16.87
CA SER A 228 25.22 29.22 16.43
C SER A 228 25.24 30.65 15.87
N GLY A 229 26.07 31.54 16.41
CA GLY A 229 26.20 32.92 15.93
C GLY A 229 26.80 33.03 14.53
N PHE A 230 27.79 32.18 14.20
CA PHE A 230 28.46 32.23 12.88
C PHE A 230 27.52 31.85 11.73
N PHE A 231 26.67 30.83 11.92
CA PHE A 231 25.72 30.39 10.89
C PHE A 231 24.57 31.39 10.68
N ALA A 232 24.12 32.07 11.74
CA ALA A 232 23.09 33.10 11.62
C ALA A 232 23.58 34.33 10.85
N ILE A 233 24.82 34.77 11.08
CA ILE A 233 25.42 35.91 10.38
C ILE A 233 25.67 35.57 8.90
N LEU A 234 26.20 34.38 8.61
CA LEU A 234 26.42 33.94 7.22
C LEU A 234 25.10 33.82 6.45
N GLY A 235 24.04 33.30 7.08
CA GLY A 235 22.70 33.25 6.50
C GLY A 235 22.14 34.63 6.18
N LEU A 236 22.29 35.60 7.08
CA LEU A 236 21.81 36.97 6.89
C LEU A 236 22.55 37.69 5.76
N VAL A 237 23.88 37.52 5.67
CA VAL A 237 24.71 38.11 4.60
C VAL A 237 24.31 37.54 3.25
N LEU A 238 24.08 36.23 3.13
CA LEU A 238 23.65 35.62 1.88
C LEU A 238 22.26 36.09 1.43
N VAL A 239 21.33 36.28 2.37
CA VAL A 239 19.99 36.85 2.07
C VAL A 239 20.10 38.30 1.60
N LEU A 240 20.93 39.13 2.26
CA LEU A 240 21.13 40.53 1.88
C LEU A 240 21.83 40.67 0.53
N VAL A 241 22.85 39.86 0.24
CA VAL A 241 23.51 39.83 -1.07
C VAL A 241 22.53 39.39 -2.15
N ARG A 242 21.71 38.36 -1.90
CA ARG A 242 20.71 37.90 -2.87
C ARG A 242 19.65 38.98 -3.11
N PHE A 243 19.22 39.68 -2.06
CA PHE A 243 18.23 40.77 -2.14
C PHE A 243 18.76 41.99 -2.92
N GLN A 244 20.03 42.39 -2.70
CA GLN A 244 20.68 43.46 -3.47
C GLN A 244 20.82 43.10 -4.94
N ARG A 245 21.21 41.85 -5.26
CA ARG A 245 21.33 41.37 -6.64
C ARG A 245 19.99 41.35 -7.39
N THR A 246 18.89 40.99 -6.71
CA THR A 246 17.54 41.08 -7.28
C THR A 246 17.05 42.52 -7.48
N ARG A 247 17.49 43.48 -6.65
CA ARG A 247 17.17 44.91 -6.88
C ARG A 247 17.93 45.46 -8.07
N GLU A 248 19.21 45.18 -8.22
CA GLU A 248 20.02 45.65 -9.36
C GLU A 248 19.51 45.11 -10.71
N THR A 249 19.09 43.84 -10.75
CA THR A 249 18.49 43.24 -11.97
C THR A 249 17.09 43.79 -12.29
N GLY A 250 16.33 44.21 -11.27
CA GLY A 250 15.03 44.87 -11.45
C GLY A 250 15.10 46.28 -12.03
N TYR A 251 16.21 47.01 -11.85
CA TYR A 251 16.41 48.32 -12.47
C TYR A 251 16.91 48.24 -13.92
N GLN A 252 17.53 47.13 -14.33
CA GLN A 252 18.00 46.89 -15.71
C GLN A 252 16.89 46.41 -16.67
N THR A 253 15.69 46.09 -16.15
CA THR A 253 14.53 45.66 -16.96
C THR A 253 13.45 46.74 -17.13
N LEU A 254 13.70 47.96 -16.62
CA LEU A 254 12.81 49.11 -16.68
C LEU A 254 13.42 50.32 -17.42
N LEU A 255 14.46 50.10 -18.24
CA LEU A 255 14.97 51.00 -19.28
C LEU A 255 14.91 50.27 -20.62
#